data_AF-A0A5Q4GXF0-F1
#
_entry.id   AF-A0A5Q4GXF0-F1
#
_cell.length_a   1.000
_cell.length_b   1.000
_cell.length_c   1.000
_cell.angle_alpha   90.00
_cell.angle_beta   90.00
_cell.angle_gamma   90.00
#
_symmetry.space_group_name_H-M   'P 1'
#
loop_
_entity.id
_entity.type
_entity.pdbx_description
1 polymer ?
#
loop_
_entity_poly.entity_id
_entity_poly.type
_entity_poly.pdbx_seq_one_letter_code
_entity_poly.pdbx_strand_id
1 'polypeptide(L)'
;MNNPLVYQAIGVLLVLFYIFLLVMCWKTWRVTHVLFSFFVFAGAVTFLIFAALVLKTHSAWRTHYEQHTVAIEQLRAENERMLFGDLEVVQQTEGSIRSLRADLESAVVDRGRVWRECRPLKRLGEGEYQVRTVPISQPEGVPASPSGITEGTVLYAFTEQENQDGYRVPAFYLGEFTVVNATESDVSLRTQLPMAPDQVKAAGLANTSWVLYETLPLDSHHAFAEMDASERRMLGMDIERLREWMPNRYGLPEDQYQAMLERFHRFNREATDQDPPENLWVLVEFEKPHEIQVDSDVEQSLLDAGGRFFDSSGRALELRLRRGEDGTVTFRQGDSTIFDKETGDRLVSDGIARQIQVLYRRHLHDFAFFFRDAYHRHQTLDLEVMRAQRDAAIMTDLKSRAEEQMALRQQERSDLEHDLAGFQRELNEVTAYHEALQTRWRQTTQRLSELFRANNQMMDEMTRLQFEMARQINQRIQQASVAEDASGQP
;
A
#
# COMPACT_ATOMS: atom_id res chain seq x y z
N MET A 1 -77.90 9.53 -31.70
CA MET A 1 -79.21 10.14 -31.43
C MET A 1 -79.43 10.33 -29.92
N ASN A 2 -78.50 11.00 -29.23
CA ASN A 2 -78.55 11.20 -27.76
C ASN A 2 -78.72 12.68 -27.43
N ASN A 3 -79.79 13.32 -27.92
CA ASN A 3 -80.12 14.65 -27.45
C ASN A 3 -81.12 14.52 -26.28
N PRO A 4 -80.72 14.78 -25.03
CA PRO A 4 -81.60 14.64 -23.86
C PRO A 4 -82.88 15.48 -23.98
N LEU A 5 -82.84 16.57 -24.76
CA LEU A 5 -83.99 17.41 -25.05
C LEU A 5 -85.10 16.70 -25.85
N VAL A 6 -84.74 15.76 -26.74
CA VAL A 6 -85.72 15.02 -27.55
C VAL A 6 -86.51 14.03 -26.69
N TYR A 7 -85.84 13.33 -25.77
CA TYR A 7 -86.50 12.40 -24.85
C TYR A 7 -87.36 13.12 -23.80
N GLN A 8 -86.92 14.29 -23.33
CA GLN A 8 -87.73 15.15 -22.47
C GLN A 8 -88.98 15.66 -23.19
N ALA A 9 -88.84 16.11 -24.44
CA ALA A 9 -89.97 16.56 -25.25
C ALA A 9 -90.99 15.45 -25.51
N ILE A 10 -90.54 14.24 -25.87
CA ILE A 10 -91.42 13.07 -26.06
C ILE A 10 -92.12 12.69 -24.74
N GLY A 11 -91.40 12.70 -23.62
CA GLY A 11 -91.98 12.41 -22.31
C GLY A 11 -93.08 13.40 -21.91
N VAL A 12 -92.86 14.70 -22.11
CA VAL A 12 -93.88 15.74 -21.87
C VAL A 12 -95.09 15.55 -22.78
N LEU A 13 -94.89 15.24 -24.05
CA LEU A 13 -95.96 15.02 -25.01
C LEU A 13 -96.82 13.80 -24.64
N LEU A 14 -96.19 12.73 -24.14
CA LEU A 14 -96.87 11.51 -23.68
C LEU A 14 -97.70 11.76 -22.42
N VAL A 15 -97.20 12.55 -21.46
CA VAL A 15 -97.95 12.97 -20.28
C VAL A 15 -99.17 13.84 -20.66
N LEU A 16 -98.97 14.82 -21.56
CA LEU A 16 -100.07 15.67 -22.05
C LEU A 16 -101.13 14.85 -22.80
N PHE A 17 -100.70 13.90 -23.63
CA PHE A 17 -101.60 12.99 -24.35
C PHE A 17 -102.41 12.09 -23.39
N TYR A 18 -101.77 11.58 -22.33
CA TYR A 18 -102.46 10.79 -21.31
C TYR A 18 -103.49 11.61 -20.52
N ILE A 19 -103.15 12.84 -20.14
CA ILE A 19 -104.08 13.79 -19.49
C ILE A 19 -105.27 14.07 -20.41
N PHE A 20 -105.03 14.29 -21.71
CA PHE A 20 -106.09 14.46 -22.70
C PHE A 20 -107.02 13.25 -22.79
N LEU A 21 -106.48 12.02 -22.84
CA LEU A 21 -107.28 10.80 -22.84
C LEU A 21 -108.12 10.65 -21.56
N LEU A 22 -107.57 10.99 -20.39
CA LEU A 22 -108.32 10.97 -19.12
C LEU A 22 -109.51 11.95 -19.14
N VAL A 23 -109.33 13.16 -19.68
CA VAL A 23 -110.40 14.16 -19.83
C VAL A 23 -111.48 13.67 -20.80
N MET A 24 -111.08 13.07 -21.92
CA MET A 24 -112.02 12.52 -22.91
C MET A 24 -112.83 11.34 -22.36
N CYS A 25 -112.24 10.50 -21.51
CA CYS A 25 -112.89 9.35 -20.90
C CYS A 25 -113.76 9.70 -19.66
N TRP A 26 -113.68 10.93 -19.14
CA TRP A 26 -114.40 11.36 -17.93
C TRP A 26 -115.93 11.24 -18.04
N LYS A 27 -116.49 11.44 -19.25
CA LYS A 27 -117.94 11.32 -19.48
C LYS A 27 -118.43 9.87 -19.59
N THR A 28 -117.55 8.94 -19.94
CA THR A 28 -117.90 7.55 -20.22
C THR A 28 -117.58 6.60 -19.07
N TRP A 29 -116.60 6.94 -18.22
CA TRP A 29 -116.13 6.06 -17.15
C TRP A 29 -116.59 6.55 -15.77
N ARG A 30 -116.81 5.62 -14.84
CA ARG A 30 -117.06 5.97 -13.43
C ARG A 30 -115.79 6.59 -12.84
N VAL A 31 -115.97 7.57 -11.95
CA VAL A 31 -114.88 8.33 -11.30
C VAL A 31 -113.81 7.43 -10.68
N THR A 32 -114.19 6.27 -10.13
CA THR A 32 -113.26 5.30 -9.55
C THR A 32 -112.27 4.74 -10.56
N HIS A 33 -112.68 4.45 -11.80
CA HIS A 33 -111.79 3.92 -12.85
C HIS A 33 -110.80 4.99 -13.33
N VAL A 34 -111.25 6.25 -13.45
CA VAL A 34 -110.40 7.38 -13.81
C VAL A 34 -109.34 7.60 -12.73
N LEU A 35 -109.73 7.53 -11.45
CA LEU A 35 -108.82 7.65 -10.31
C LEU A 35 -107.79 6.52 -10.25
N PHE A 36 -108.20 5.26 -10.44
CA PHE A 36 -107.28 4.11 -10.49
C PHE A 36 -106.30 4.22 -11.67
N SER A 37 -106.78 4.60 -12.86
CA SER A 37 -105.92 4.80 -14.02
C SER A 37 -104.89 5.91 -13.76
N PHE A 38 -105.28 7.02 -13.14
CA PHE A 38 -104.36 8.08 -12.76
C PHE A 38 -103.28 7.58 -11.78
N PHE A 39 -103.66 6.85 -10.73
CA PHE A 39 -102.68 6.28 -9.78
C PHE A 39 -101.74 5.25 -10.42
N VAL A 40 -102.25 4.40 -11.32
CA VAL A 40 -101.41 3.44 -12.06
C VAL A 40 -100.41 4.17 -12.96
N PHE A 41 -100.84 5.22 -13.66
CA PHE A 41 -99.94 6.03 -14.48
C PHE A 41 -98.89 6.78 -13.65
N ALA A 42 -99.31 7.45 -12.57
CA ALA A 42 -98.39 8.13 -11.66
C ALA A 42 -97.38 7.14 -11.03
N GLY A 43 -97.82 5.94 -10.66
CA GLY A 43 -96.95 4.86 -10.19
C GLY A 43 -95.97 4.39 -11.26
N ALA A 44 -96.42 4.21 -12.51
CA ALA A 44 -95.56 3.79 -13.62
C ALA A 44 -94.50 4.84 -13.96
N VAL A 45 -94.86 6.14 -14.00
CA VAL A 45 -93.90 7.23 -14.23
C VAL A 45 -92.88 7.29 -13.08
N THR A 46 -93.33 7.20 -11.84
CA THR A 46 -92.45 7.19 -10.66
C THR A 46 -91.47 6.01 -10.70
N PHE A 47 -91.96 4.82 -11.05
CA PHE A 47 -91.13 3.62 -11.24
C PHE A 47 -90.09 3.82 -12.34
N LEU A 48 -90.47 4.38 -13.49
CA LEU A 48 -89.54 4.67 -14.59
C LEU A 48 -88.43 5.66 -14.18
N ILE A 49 -88.77 6.69 -13.39
CA ILE A 49 -87.78 7.63 -12.85
C ILE A 49 -86.80 6.91 -11.92
N PHE A 50 -87.29 6.09 -10.99
CA PHE A 50 -86.42 5.32 -10.10
C PHE A 50 -85.56 4.31 -10.87
N ALA A 51 -86.13 3.60 -11.85
CA ALA A 51 -85.39 2.69 -12.71
C ALA A 51 -84.28 3.40 -13.50
N ALA A 52 -84.56 4.61 -14.02
CA ALA A 52 -83.56 5.42 -14.72
C ALA A 52 -82.44 5.91 -13.78
N LEU A 53 -82.78 6.31 -12.55
CA LEU A 53 -81.80 6.70 -11.54
C LEU A 53 -80.90 5.52 -11.15
N VAL A 54 -81.47 4.32 -10.97
CA VAL A 54 -80.72 3.08 -10.70
C VAL A 54 -79.82 2.70 -11.87
N LEU A 55 -80.29 2.85 -13.12
CA LEU A 55 -79.46 2.61 -14.30
C LEU A 55 -78.29 3.60 -14.39
N LYS A 56 -78.51 4.87 -14.04
CA LYS A 56 -77.46 5.90 -14.02
C LYS A 56 -76.43 5.64 -12.91
N THR A 57 -76.86 5.23 -11.72
CA THR A 57 -75.91 4.87 -10.66
C THR A 57 -75.15 3.62 -11.07
N HIS A 58 -75.81 2.58 -11.57
CA HIS A 58 -75.16 1.37 -12.04
C HIS A 58 -74.14 1.63 -13.17
N SER A 59 -74.45 2.52 -14.11
CA SER A 59 -73.48 2.88 -15.16
C SER A 59 -72.26 3.61 -14.59
N ALA A 60 -72.45 4.55 -13.67
CA ALA A 60 -71.35 5.24 -12.99
C ALA A 60 -70.47 4.25 -12.19
N TRP A 61 -71.08 3.34 -11.43
CA TRP A 61 -70.36 2.29 -10.70
C TRP A 61 -69.58 1.36 -11.64
N ARG A 62 -70.14 1.02 -12.80
CA ARG A 62 -69.44 0.21 -13.80
C ARG A 62 -68.22 0.92 -14.36
N THR A 63 -68.35 2.20 -14.72
CA THR A 63 -67.21 3.02 -15.18
C THR A 63 -66.11 3.11 -14.11
N HIS A 64 -66.48 3.34 -12.84
CA HIS A 64 -65.52 3.35 -11.75
C HIS A 64 -64.83 1.99 -11.56
N TYR A 65 -65.59 0.90 -11.65
CA TYR A 65 -65.04 -0.46 -11.56
C TYR A 65 -64.04 -0.72 -12.69
N GLU A 66 -64.38 -0.39 -13.94
CA GLU A 66 -63.49 -0.54 -15.09
C GLU A 66 -62.21 0.29 -14.93
N GLN A 67 -62.34 1.55 -14.52
CA GLN A 67 -61.18 2.42 -14.24
C GLN A 67 -60.26 1.87 -13.15
N HIS A 68 -60.82 1.43 -12.03
CA HIS A 68 -60.04 0.85 -10.94
C HIS A 68 -59.42 -0.49 -11.30
N THR A 69 -60.09 -1.30 -12.13
CA THR A 69 -59.55 -2.58 -12.59
C THR A 69 -58.29 -2.36 -13.42
N VAL A 70 -58.35 -1.44 -14.39
CA VAL A 70 -57.19 -1.06 -15.21
C VAL A 70 -56.07 -0.47 -14.35
N ALA A 71 -56.39 0.41 -13.39
CA ALA A 71 -55.39 0.99 -12.49
C ALA A 71 -54.71 -0.06 -11.60
N ILE A 72 -55.46 -1.05 -11.09
CA ILE A 72 -54.91 -2.17 -10.30
C ILE A 72 -53.98 -3.02 -11.16
N GLU A 73 -54.35 -3.31 -12.41
CA GLU A 73 -53.49 -4.08 -13.32
C GLU A 73 -52.19 -3.33 -13.65
N GLN A 74 -52.26 -2.02 -13.90
CA GLN A 74 -51.08 -1.18 -14.13
C GLN A 74 -50.15 -1.15 -12.90
N LEU A 75 -50.70 -0.92 -11.70
CA LEU A 75 -49.92 -0.90 -10.46
C LEU A 75 -49.31 -2.27 -10.14
N ARG A 76 -50.00 -3.37 -10.46
CA ARG A 76 -49.45 -4.71 -10.31
C ARG A 76 -48.25 -4.93 -11.23
N ALA A 77 -48.37 -4.56 -12.50
CA ALA A 77 -47.27 -4.66 -13.47
C ALA A 77 -46.07 -3.79 -13.05
N GLU A 78 -46.31 -2.57 -12.55
CA GLU A 78 -45.25 -1.69 -12.04
C GLU A 78 -44.56 -2.29 -10.81
N ASN A 79 -45.33 -2.86 -9.87
CA ASN A 79 -44.77 -3.51 -8.67
C ASN A 79 -43.93 -4.74 -9.04
N GLU A 80 -44.40 -5.58 -9.99
CA GLU A 80 -43.60 -6.69 -10.52
C GLU A 80 -42.31 -6.22 -11.17
N ARG A 81 -42.36 -5.14 -11.97
CA ARG A 81 -41.17 -4.51 -12.56
C ARG A 81 -40.21 -3.96 -11.51
N MET A 82 -40.69 -3.34 -10.44
CA MET A 82 -39.81 -2.87 -9.35
C MET A 82 -39.16 -4.02 -8.57
N LEU A 83 -39.88 -5.12 -8.38
CA LEU A 83 -39.38 -6.29 -7.65
C LEU A 83 -38.35 -7.09 -8.45
N PHE A 84 -38.64 -7.39 -9.71
CA PHE A 84 -37.87 -8.33 -10.53
C PHE A 84 -37.13 -7.69 -11.71
N GLY A 85 -37.44 -6.42 -12.01
CA GLY A 85 -36.99 -5.72 -13.20
C GLY A 85 -37.80 -6.13 -14.43
N ASP A 86 -37.35 -5.68 -15.60
CA ASP A 86 -37.95 -6.08 -16.86
C ASP A 86 -37.52 -7.51 -17.20
N LEU A 87 -38.49 -8.43 -17.25
CA LEU A 87 -38.26 -9.86 -17.53
C LEU A 87 -38.05 -10.14 -19.02
N GLU A 88 -38.41 -9.20 -19.90
CA GLU A 88 -38.27 -9.36 -21.35
C GLU A 88 -36.88 -8.93 -21.86
N VAL A 89 -36.12 -8.21 -21.04
CA VAL A 89 -34.82 -7.64 -21.42
C VAL A 89 -33.69 -8.39 -20.72
N VAL A 90 -32.75 -8.93 -21.50
CA VAL A 90 -31.58 -9.68 -20.99
C VAL A 90 -30.63 -8.78 -20.18
N GLN A 91 -30.49 -7.51 -20.55
CA GLN A 91 -29.75 -6.50 -19.81
C GLN A 91 -30.70 -5.48 -19.20
N GLN A 92 -30.92 -5.56 -17.89
CA GLN A 92 -31.72 -4.57 -17.17
C GLN A 92 -30.92 -3.26 -17.06
N THR A 93 -31.48 -2.16 -17.59
CA THR A 93 -30.90 -0.82 -17.46
C THR A 93 -31.36 -0.10 -16.19
N GLU A 94 -32.47 -0.54 -15.59
CA GLU A 94 -33.01 0.00 -14.33
C GLU A 94 -32.82 -1.03 -13.21
N GLY A 95 -32.32 -0.58 -12.06
CA GLY A 95 -32.12 -1.45 -10.90
C GLY A 95 -33.44 -1.88 -10.27
N SER A 96 -33.69 -3.19 -10.22
CA SER A 96 -34.78 -3.80 -9.46
C SER A 96 -34.36 -4.08 -8.00
N ILE A 97 -35.32 -4.22 -7.09
CA ILE A 97 -35.04 -4.59 -5.69
C ILE A 97 -34.25 -5.91 -5.62
N ARG A 98 -34.59 -6.88 -6.47
CA ARG A 98 -33.86 -8.15 -6.56
C ARG A 98 -32.41 -7.93 -7.02
N SER A 99 -32.17 -7.12 -8.06
CA SER A 99 -30.82 -6.82 -8.51
C SER A 99 -30.01 -6.08 -7.45
N LEU A 100 -30.58 -5.03 -6.83
CA LEU A 100 -29.93 -4.28 -5.75
C LEU A 100 -29.63 -5.16 -4.53
N ARG A 101 -30.51 -6.12 -4.22
CA ARG A 101 -30.26 -7.09 -3.17
C ARG A 101 -29.13 -8.04 -3.54
N ALA A 102 -29.07 -8.51 -4.79
CA ALA A 102 -27.96 -9.32 -5.28
C ALA A 102 -26.64 -8.54 -5.26
N ASP A 103 -26.65 -7.26 -5.65
CA ASP A 103 -25.49 -6.36 -5.59
C ASP A 103 -25.04 -6.14 -4.15
N LEU A 104 -25.99 -5.92 -3.22
CA LEU A 104 -25.70 -5.79 -1.79
C LEU A 104 -25.15 -7.10 -1.23
N GLU A 105 -25.76 -8.23 -1.54
CA GLU A 105 -25.28 -9.54 -1.11
C GLU A 105 -23.87 -9.78 -1.67
N SER A 106 -23.62 -9.50 -2.95
CA SER A 106 -22.29 -9.58 -3.56
C SER A 106 -21.27 -8.63 -2.92
N ALA A 107 -21.68 -7.44 -2.50
CA ALA A 107 -20.81 -6.48 -1.82
C ALA A 107 -20.56 -6.80 -0.34
N VAL A 108 -21.39 -7.66 0.26
CA VAL A 108 -21.30 -8.09 1.66
C VAL A 108 -20.66 -9.48 1.79
N VAL A 109 -20.69 -10.29 0.72
CA VAL A 109 -19.92 -11.52 0.60
C VAL A 109 -18.45 -11.20 0.89
N ASP A 110 -17.86 -11.95 1.81
CA ASP A 110 -16.47 -11.82 2.30
C ASP A 110 -16.13 -10.59 3.16
N ARG A 111 -17.09 -9.69 3.44
CA ARG A 111 -16.85 -8.49 4.26
C ARG A 111 -16.71 -8.78 5.77
N GLY A 112 -17.12 -9.97 6.21
CA GLY A 112 -17.18 -10.34 7.64
C GLY A 112 -18.08 -9.38 8.45
N ARG A 113 -18.06 -9.51 9.78
CA ARG A 113 -18.71 -8.51 10.65
C ARG A 113 -17.85 -7.24 10.75
N VAL A 114 -18.53 -6.10 10.81
CA VAL A 114 -17.91 -4.78 10.91
C VAL A 114 -18.55 -4.01 12.05
N TRP A 115 -17.72 -3.51 12.97
CA TRP A 115 -18.14 -2.64 14.06
C TRP A 115 -17.64 -1.23 13.78
N ARG A 116 -18.56 -0.31 13.52
CA ARG A 116 -18.26 1.10 13.18
C ARG A 116 -18.39 1.97 14.42
N GLU A 117 -17.78 3.15 14.37
CA GLU A 117 -17.91 4.17 15.40
C GLU A 117 -17.50 3.71 16.81
N CYS A 118 -16.54 2.79 16.89
CA CYS A 118 -16.03 2.29 18.15
C CYS A 118 -15.20 3.38 18.84
N ARG A 119 -15.34 3.52 20.17
CA ARG A 119 -14.62 4.54 20.95
C ARG A 119 -13.45 3.92 21.71
N PRO A 120 -12.19 4.29 21.43
CA PRO A 120 -11.08 3.92 22.31
C PRO A 120 -11.24 4.64 23.66
N LEU A 121 -11.39 3.88 24.74
CA LEU A 121 -11.62 4.40 26.10
C LEU A 121 -10.30 4.68 26.82
N LYS A 122 -9.41 3.69 26.85
CA LYS A 122 -8.16 3.75 27.61
C LYS A 122 -7.11 2.83 27.00
N ARG A 123 -5.86 3.26 27.05
CA ARG A 123 -4.70 2.40 26.85
C ARG A 123 -4.38 1.67 28.15
N LEU A 124 -4.45 0.34 28.14
CA LEU A 124 -4.24 -0.52 29.31
C LEU A 124 -2.75 -0.85 29.51
N GLY A 125 -1.95 -0.83 28.43
CA GLY A 125 -0.52 -1.10 28.45
C GLY A 125 0.14 -0.83 27.09
N GLU A 126 1.35 -1.34 26.89
CA GLU A 126 1.99 -1.31 25.58
C GLU A 126 1.25 -2.28 24.63
N GLY A 127 0.66 -1.76 23.54
CA GLY A 127 -0.10 -2.57 22.60
C GLY A 127 -1.47 -3.05 23.07
N GLU A 128 -1.97 -2.60 24.24
CA GLU A 128 -3.27 -3.04 24.77
C GLU A 128 -4.25 -1.86 24.95
N TYR A 129 -5.44 -2.00 24.36
CA TYR A 129 -6.45 -0.95 24.25
C TYR A 129 -7.82 -1.46 24.67
N GLN A 130 -8.53 -0.67 25.48
CA GLN A 130 -9.94 -0.88 25.75
C GLN A 130 -10.77 -0.04 24.78
N VAL A 131 -11.67 -0.69 24.06
CA VAL A 131 -12.51 -0.08 23.02
C VAL A 131 -13.98 -0.39 23.29
N ARG A 132 -14.82 0.64 23.28
CA ARG A 132 -16.28 0.50 23.32
C ARG A 132 -16.81 0.30 21.92
N THR A 133 -17.59 -0.75 21.72
CA THR A 133 -18.16 -1.14 20.41
C THR A 133 -19.54 -0.55 20.14
N VAL A 134 -20.09 0.20 21.09
CA VAL A 134 -21.34 0.93 20.95
C VAL A 134 -21.09 2.17 20.08
N PRO A 135 -21.80 2.33 18.94
CA PRO A 135 -21.61 3.45 18.03
C PRO A 135 -21.75 4.81 18.70
N ILE A 136 -20.92 5.78 18.31
CA ILE A 136 -20.94 7.14 18.84
C ILE A 136 -22.30 7.82 18.59
N SER A 137 -22.88 7.56 17.42
CA SER A 137 -24.15 8.11 16.94
C SER A 137 -25.39 7.47 17.57
N GLN A 138 -25.26 6.42 18.38
CA GLN A 138 -26.42 5.75 18.97
C GLN A 138 -27.14 6.71 19.94
N PRO A 139 -28.47 6.89 19.81
CA PRO A 139 -29.25 7.78 20.70
C PRO A 139 -29.21 7.32 22.16
N GLU A 140 -29.13 8.27 23.09
CA GLU A 140 -29.20 7.98 24.52
C GLU A 140 -30.53 7.29 24.89
N GLY A 141 -30.44 6.15 25.59
CA GLY A 141 -31.60 5.38 26.07
C GLY A 141 -31.99 4.16 25.21
N VAL A 142 -31.36 3.93 24.06
CA VAL A 142 -31.52 2.68 23.30
C VAL A 142 -30.58 1.62 23.87
N PRO A 143 -31.06 0.41 24.22
CA PRO A 143 -30.18 -0.65 24.71
C PRO A 143 -29.12 -0.98 23.66
N ALA A 144 -27.86 -1.06 24.10
CA ALA A 144 -26.76 -1.47 23.25
C ALA A 144 -27.01 -2.89 22.73
N SER A 145 -26.90 -3.09 21.43
CA SER A 145 -26.88 -4.46 20.89
C SER A 145 -25.57 -5.14 21.31
N PRO A 146 -25.61 -6.41 21.75
CA PRO A 146 -24.39 -7.13 22.09
C PRO A 146 -23.42 -7.12 20.90
N SER A 147 -22.15 -6.83 21.18
CA SER A 147 -21.10 -6.79 20.17
C SER A 147 -20.98 -8.10 19.36
N GLY A 148 -21.26 -9.24 20.01
CA GLY A 148 -21.06 -10.57 19.42
C GLY A 148 -19.59 -10.92 19.22
N ILE A 149 -18.66 -10.13 19.75
CA ILE A 149 -17.21 -10.37 19.69
C ILE A 149 -16.84 -11.36 20.78
N THR A 150 -16.07 -12.38 20.44
CA THR A 150 -15.60 -13.41 21.37
C THR A 150 -14.12 -13.26 21.66
N GLU A 151 -13.68 -13.72 22.83
CA GLU A 151 -12.25 -13.82 23.18
C GLU A 151 -11.51 -14.68 22.15
N GLY A 152 -10.28 -14.29 21.82
CA GLY A 152 -9.45 -14.95 20.81
C GLY A 152 -9.74 -14.54 19.36
N THR A 153 -10.81 -13.76 19.10
CA THR A 153 -11.10 -13.25 17.76
C THR A 153 -10.01 -12.28 17.30
N VAL A 154 -9.62 -12.37 16.04
CA VAL A 154 -8.70 -11.43 15.40
C VAL A 154 -9.51 -10.34 14.72
N LEU A 155 -9.15 -9.08 14.98
CA LEU A 155 -9.80 -7.90 14.43
C LEU A 155 -8.76 -6.98 13.80
N TYR A 156 -9.12 -6.41 12.66
CA TYR A 156 -8.33 -5.39 11.96
C TYR A 156 -8.91 -4.02 12.27
N ALA A 157 -8.12 -3.14 12.87
CA ALA A 157 -8.59 -1.83 13.31
C ALA A 157 -8.12 -0.72 12.37
N PHE A 158 -9.02 0.23 12.09
CA PHE A 158 -8.73 1.45 11.38
C PHE A 158 -9.31 2.64 12.14
N THR A 159 -8.70 3.83 12.03
CA THR A 159 -9.36 5.06 12.43
C THR A 159 -10.47 5.40 11.42
N GLU A 160 -11.48 6.14 11.85
CA GLU A 160 -12.55 6.64 10.99
C GLU A 160 -12.43 8.15 10.76
N GLN A 161 -12.86 8.58 9.58
CA GLN A 161 -13.06 9.99 9.24
C GLN A 161 -14.40 10.18 8.52
N GLU A 162 -14.99 11.36 8.68
CA GLU A 162 -16.17 11.77 7.95
C GLU A 162 -15.84 12.08 6.48
N ASN A 163 -16.57 11.46 5.55
CA ASN A 163 -16.54 11.76 4.13
C ASN A 163 -17.36 13.04 3.82
N GLN A 164 -17.29 13.55 2.60
CA GLN A 164 -18.07 14.71 2.12
C GLN A 164 -19.58 14.57 2.36
N ASP A 165 -20.10 13.34 2.30
CA ASP A 165 -21.51 13.01 2.53
C ASP A 165 -21.91 12.86 4.02
N GLY A 166 -21.00 13.13 4.96
CA GLY A 166 -21.25 13.00 6.40
C GLY A 166 -21.13 11.58 6.95
N TYR A 167 -20.76 10.59 6.13
CA TYR A 167 -20.56 9.21 6.58
C TYR A 167 -19.15 8.98 7.13
N ARG A 168 -19.04 8.25 8.24
CA ARG A 168 -17.74 7.80 8.77
C ARG A 168 -17.21 6.61 7.97
N VAL A 169 -16.03 6.79 7.37
CA VAL A 169 -15.32 5.79 6.56
C VAL A 169 -13.94 5.48 7.15
N PRO A 170 -13.41 4.26 6.94
CA PRO A 170 -12.05 3.92 7.36
C PRO A 170 -11.03 4.88 6.73
N ALA A 171 -10.05 5.30 7.52
CA ALA A 171 -9.10 6.36 7.17
C ALA A 171 -7.65 5.92 7.28
N PHE A 172 -7.26 5.30 8.40
CA PHE A 172 -5.87 4.92 8.65
C PHE A 172 -5.80 3.57 9.35
N TYR A 173 -5.00 2.65 8.82
CA TYR A 173 -4.82 1.32 9.39
C TYR A 173 -3.99 1.37 10.67
N LEU A 174 -4.57 0.88 11.78
CA LEU A 174 -3.92 0.86 13.09
C LEU A 174 -3.15 -0.43 13.33
N GLY A 175 -3.63 -1.56 12.80
CA GLY A 175 -2.98 -2.85 12.97
C GLY A 175 -3.95 -4.02 13.16
N GLU A 176 -3.36 -5.17 13.43
CA GLU A 176 -4.04 -6.42 13.73
C GLU A 176 -4.06 -6.65 15.26
N PHE A 177 -5.25 -6.94 15.79
CA PHE A 177 -5.49 -7.07 17.22
C PHE A 177 -6.18 -8.40 17.53
N THR A 178 -5.78 -9.02 18.63
CA THR A 178 -6.48 -10.16 19.22
C THR A 178 -7.31 -9.70 20.41
N VAL A 179 -8.55 -10.15 20.48
CA VAL A 179 -9.45 -9.87 21.60
C VAL A 179 -9.02 -10.68 22.82
N VAL A 180 -8.64 -9.98 23.90
CA VAL A 180 -8.24 -10.57 25.18
C VAL A 180 -9.43 -10.77 26.10
N ASN A 181 -10.39 -9.86 26.06
CA ASN A 181 -11.61 -9.94 26.83
C ASN A 181 -12.72 -9.20 26.07
N ALA A 182 -13.92 -9.75 26.05
CA ALA A 182 -15.08 -9.15 25.43
C ALA A 182 -16.27 -9.16 26.38
N THR A 183 -16.93 -8.01 26.48
CA THR A 183 -18.24 -7.84 27.10
C THR A 183 -19.27 -7.48 26.02
N GLU A 184 -20.53 -7.29 26.41
CA GLU A 184 -21.58 -6.91 25.46
C GLU A 184 -21.30 -5.56 24.76
N SER A 185 -20.58 -4.64 25.40
CA SER A 185 -20.38 -3.26 24.90
C SER A 185 -18.93 -2.78 24.85
N ASP A 186 -18.02 -3.41 25.60
CA ASP A 186 -16.61 -3.05 25.66
C ASP A 186 -15.72 -4.29 25.36
N VAL A 187 -14.64 -4.10 24.60
CA VAL A 187 -13.64 -5.11 24.28
C VAL A 187 -12.24 -4.65 24.64
N SER A 188 -11.40 -5.59 25.08
CA SER A 188 -9.97 -5.38 25.34
C SER A 188 -9.18 -6.03 24.20
N LEU A 189 -8.39 -5.23 23.50
CA LEU A 189 -7.65 -5.59 22.31
C LEU A 189 -6.16 -5.55 22.58
N ARG A 190 -5.43 -6.57 22.10
CA ARG A 190 -3.98 -6.62 22.14
C ARG A 190 -3.41 -6.73 20.73
N THR A 191 -2.46 -5.87 20.40
CA THR A 191 -1.77 -5.89 19.10
C THR A 191 -1.02 -7.21 18.91
N GLN A 192 -1.17 -7.86 17.75
CA GLN A 192 -0.36 -9.04 17.41
C GLN A 192 1.07 -8.66 17.01
N LEU A 193 1.21 -7.54 16.31
CA LEU A 193 2.47 -6.96 15.91
C LEU A 193 2.62 -5.58 16.58
N PRO A 194 3.79 -5.24 17.14
CA PRO A 194 4.02 -3.91 17.69
C PRO A 194 3.68 -2.80 16.69
N MET A 195 2.86 -1.85 17.11
CA MET A 195 2.43 -0.73 16.27
C MET A 195 3.59 0.22 15.94
N ALA A 196 3.65 0.70 14.71
CA ALA A 196 4.57 1.74 14.29
C ALA A 196 4.28 3.08 15.02
N PRO A 197 5.26 4.00 15.16
CA PRO A 197 5.07 5.28 15.85
C PRO A 197 3.87 6.09 15.35
N ASP A 198 3.65 6.12 14.04
CA ASP A 198 2.52 6.82 13.42
C ASP A 198 1.18 6.17 13.75
N GLN A 199 1.13 4.83 13.84
CA GLN A 199 -0.06 4.09 14.28
C GLN A 199 -0.37 4.38 15.75
N VAL A 200 0.65 4.42 16.62
CA VAL A 200 0.47 4.77 18.04
C VAL A 200 -0.05 6.20 18.18
N LYS A 201 0.49 7.13 17.39
CA LYS A 201 0.02 8.53 17.36
C LYS A 201 -1.43 8.61 16.88
N ALA A 202 -1.79 7.93 15.80
CA ALA A 202 -3.14 7.90 15.24
C ALA A 202 -4.15 7.28 16.22
N ALA A 203 -3.79 6.19 16.89
CA ALA A 203 -4.61 5.54 17.92
C ALA A 203 -4.84 6.40 19.16
N GLY A 204 -3.90 7.30 19.48
CA GLY A 204 -3.95 8.18 20.65
C GLY A 204 -4.62 9.54 20.41
N LEU A 205 -5.12 9.83 19.21
CA LEU A 205 -5.81 11.08 18.92
C LEU A 205 -7.12 11.17 19.71
N ALA A 206 -7.34 12.30 20.38
CA ALA A 206 -8.62 12.56 21.03
C ALA A 206 -9.74 12.69 19.97
N ASN A 207 -10.91 12.13 20.25
CA ASN A 207 -12.10 12.13 19.37
C ASN A 207 -11.99 11.33 18.06
N THR A 208 -10.97 10.48 17.87
CA THR A 208 -11.00 9.51 16.77
C THR A 208 -11.87 8.31 17.14
N SER A 209 -12.80 7.98 16.24
CA SER A 209 -13.53 6.71 16.25
C SER A 209 -12.73 5.66 15.50
N TRP A 210 -12.92 4.39 15.88
CA TRP A 210 -12.31 3.25 15.23
C TRP A 210 -13.39 2.42 14.54
N VAL A 211 -13.00 1.77 13.45
CA VAL A 211 -13.77 0.70 12.83
C VAL A 211 -12.98 -0.60 12.98
N LEU A 212 -13.67 -1.64 13.43
CA LEU A 212 -13.11 -2.97 13.60
C LEU A 212 -13.70 -3.88 12.53
N TYR A 213 -12.83 -4.58 11.83
CA TYR A 213 -13.18 -5.56 10.81
C TYR A 213 -12.81 -6.96 11.29
N GLU A 214 -13.73 -7.92 11.18
CA GLU A 214 -13.44 -9.34 11.40
C GLU A 214 -12.60 -9.92 10.26
N THR A 215 -12.84 -9.47 9.04
CA THR A 215 -12.10 -9.88 7.85
C THR A 215 -11.56 -8.63 7.17
N LEU A 216 -10.28 -8.66 6.83
CA LEU A 216 -9.66 -7.53 6.13
C LEU A 216 -10.31 -7.38 4.75
N PRO A 217 -10.65 -6.16 4.32
CA PRO A 217 -11.25 -5.94 3.00
C PRO A 217 -10.37 -6.55 1.91
N LEU A 218 -10.99 -7.28 0.98
CA LEU A 218 -10.29 -7.84 -0.17
C LEU A 218 -10.04 -6.77 -1.22
N ASP A 219 -8.88 -6.83 -1.86
CA ASP A 219 -8.60 -6.01 -3.03
C ASP A 219 -9.43 -6.48 -4.22
N SER A 220 -9.95 -5.56 -5.03
CA SER A 220 -10.72 -5.90 -6.21
C SER A 220 -10.49 -4.92 -7.35
N HIS A 221 -10.64 -5.41 -8.57
CA HIS A 221 -10.65 -4.54 -9.75
C HIS A 221 -11.95 -3.74 -9.85
N HIS A 222 -13.07 -4.38 -9.52
CA HIS A 222 -14.40 -3.80 -9.67
C HIS A 222 -14.62 -2.57 -8.78
N ALA A 223 -14.02 -2.52 -7.59
CA ALA A 223 -14.15 -1.37 -6.70
C ALA A 223 -13.56 -0.07 -7.28
N PHE A 224 -12.62 -0.15 -8.23
CA PHE A 224 -11.93 0.99 -8.81
C PHE A 224 -12.12 1.09 -10.33
N ALA A 225 -13.18 0.47 -10.85
CA ALA A 225 -13.50 0.45 -12.27
C ALA A 225 -14.95 0.87 -12.53
N GLU A 226 -15.19 1.45 -13.71
CA GLU A 226 -16.51 1.88 -14.18
C GLU A 226 -16.78 1.28 -15.56
N MET A 227 -18.05 1.00 -15.86
CA MET A 227 -18.45 0.47 -17.15
C MET A 227 -18.32 1.56 -18.22
N ASP A 228 -17.46 1.34 -19.21
CA ASP A 228 -17.37 2.22 -20.37
C ASP A 228 -18.37 1.79 -21.44
N ALA A 229 -19.24 2.72 -21.84
CA ALA A 229 -20.31 2.44 -22.80
C ALA A 229 -19.78 2.20 -24.23
N SER A 230 -18.64 2.79 -24.58
CA SER A 230 -18.06 2.68 -25.92
C SER A 230 -17.34 1.35 -26.13
N GLU A 231 -16.59 0.93 -25.12
CA GLU A 231 -15.78 -0.28 -25.12
C GLU A 231 -16.54 -1.50 -24.56
N ARG A 232 -17.73 -1.28 -23.99
CA ARG A 232 -18.61 -2.28 -23.38
C ARG A 232 -17.90 -3.17 -22.35
N ARG A 233 -16.94 -2.58 -21.63
CA ARG A 233 -16.14 -3.25 -20.60
C ARG A 233 -15.85 -2.30 -19.45
N MET A 234 -15.50 -2.86 -18.29
CA MET A 234 -15.06 -2.06 -17.16
C MET A 234 -13.65 -1.53 -17.38
N LEU A 235 -13.47 -0.23 -17.25
CA LEU A 235 -12.18 0.46 -17.30
C LEU A 235 -11.88 1.09 -15.95
N GLY A 236 -10.60 1.30 -15.64
CA GLY A 236 -10.20 2.03 -14.44
C GLY A 236 -10.82 3.43 -14.38
N MET A 237 -11.26 3.82 -13.18
CA MET A 237 -11.80 5.15 -12.91
C MET A 237 -10.83 6.28 -13.29
N ASP A 238 -11.36 7.48 -13.50
CA ASP A 238 -10.55 8.65 -13.75
C ASP A 238 -9.72 9.07 -12.54
N ILE A 239 -8.54 9.65 -12.82
CA ILE A 239 -7.55 10.00 -11.79
C ILE A 239 -8.12 10.99 -10.77
N GLU A 240 -8.95 11.95 -11.20
CA GLU A 240 -9.57 12.92 -10.29
C GLU A 240 -10.47 12.24 -9.25
N ARG A 241 -11.32 11.30 -9.70
CA ARG A 241 -12.17 10.51 -8.81
C ARG A 241 -11.35 9.60 -7.89
N LEU A 242 -10.29 8.99 -8.42
CA LEU A 242 -9.36 8.19 -7.62
C LEU A 242 -8.65 9.04 -6.55
N ARG A 243 -8.34 10.32 -6.81
CA ARG A 243 -7.77 11.25 -5.80
C ARG A 243 -8.74 11.55 -4.66
N GLU A 244 -10.04 11.62 -4.95
CA GLU A 244 -11.07 11.79 -3.93
C GLU A 244 -11.18 10.55 -3.03
N TRP A 245 -11.12 9.36 -3.63
CA TRP A 245 -11.28 8.09 -2.92
C TRP A 245 -10.01 7.67 -2.17
N MET A 246 -8.83 7.99 -2.72
CA MET A 246 -7.52 7.62 -2.18
C MET A 246 -6.64 8.85 -1.97
N PRO A 247 -7.02 9.79 -1.10
CA PRO A 247 -6.26 11.03 -0.91
C PRO A 247 -4.83 10.75 -0.40
N ASN A 248 -3.87 11.60 -0.79
CA ASN A 248 -2.46 11.48 -0.41
C ASN A 248 -2.19 11.84 1.07
N ARG A 249 -2.70 11.01 1.98
CA ARG A 249 -2.60 11.22 3.44
C ARG A 249 -1.21 10.94 4.00
N TYR A 250 -0.48 10.06 3.33
CA TYR A 250 0.85 9.63 3.73
C TYR A 250 1.93 10.62 3.27
N GLY A 251 1.55 11.71 2.59
CA GLY A 251 2.50 12.70 2.09
C GLY A 251 3.49 12.09 1.11
N LEU A 252 3.04 11.11 0.31
CA LEU A 252 3.85 10.52 -0.73
C LEU A 252 4.32 11.62 -1.69
N PRO A 253 5.56 11.55 -2.19
CA PRO A 253 6.01 12.39 -3.28
C PRO A 253 5.00 12.37 -4.44
N GLU A 254 4.72 13.53 -5.05
CA GLU A 254 3.63 13.66 -6.05
C GLU A 254 3.83 12.72 -7.24
N ASP A 255 5.07 12.47 -7.64
CA ASP A 255 5.44 11.49 -8.66
C ASP A 255 5.05 10.05 -8.29
N GLN A 256 5.29 9.64 -7.04
CA GLN A 256 4.93 8.32 -6.55
C GLN A 256 3.42 8.17 -6.36
N TYR A 257 2.76 9.21 -5.85
CA TYR A 257 1.32 9.24 -5.69
C TYR A 257 0.61 9.17 -7.05
N GLN A 258 1.07 9.94 -8.03
CA GLN A 258 0.55 9.90 -9.40
C GLN A 258 0.77 8.51 -10.03
N ALA A 259 1.96 7.93 -9.89
CA ALA A 259 2.23 6.58 -10.39
C ALA A 259 1.34 5.52 -9.73
N MET A 260 0.99 5.67 -8.44
CA MET A 260 0.03 4.80 -7.76
C MET A 260 -1.36 4.90 -8.42
N LEU A 261 -1.87 6.12 -8.61
CA LEU A 261 -3.20 6.34 -9.22
C LEU A 261 -3.27 5.84 -10.66
N GLU A 262 -2.20 6.04 -11.43
CA GLU A 262 -2.10 5.54 -12.81
C GLU A 262 -2.27 4.02 -12.88
N ARG A 263 -1.79 3.26 -11.90
CA ARG A 263 -2.00 1.80 -11.85
C ARG A 263 -3.47 1.41 -11.75
N PHE A 264 -4.32 2.23 -11.12
CA PHE A 264 -5.76 1.98 -11.05
C PHE A 264 -6.47 2.47 -12.32
N HIS A 265 -6.11 3.66 -12.79
CA HIS A 265 -6.69 4.26 -13.99
C HIS A 265 -6.46 3.42 -15.26
N ARG A 266 -5.29 2.79 -15.37
CA ARG A 266 -4.89 1.98 -16.54
C ARG A 266 -5.58 0.60 -16.61
N PHE A 267 -6.38 0.22 -15.62
CA PHE A 267 -7.07 -1.06 -15.62
C PHE A 267 -7.91 -1.25 -16.89
N ASN A 268 -7.68 -2.38 -17.60
CA ASN A 268 -8.28 -2.74 -18.89
C ASN A 268 -8.07 -1.70 -20.03
N ARG A 269 -7.06 -0.84 -19.91
CA ARG A 269 -6.54 0.00 -21.00
C ARG A 269 -5.30 -0.64 -21.62
N GLU A 270 -4.82 -0.07 -22.71
CA GLU A 270 -3.64 -0.56 -23.42
C GLU A 270 -2.42 -0.69 -22.49
N ALA A 271 -1.79 -1.86 -22.54
CA ALA A 271 -0.54 -2.11 -21.86
C ALA A 271 0.65 -1.49 -22.61
N THR A 272 1.73 -1.26 -21.90
CA THR A 272 2.99 -0.76 -22.42
C THR A 272 4.08 -1.82 -22.30
N ASP A 273 5.15 -1.71 -23.09
CA ASP A 273 6.28 -2.65 -23.05
C ASP A 273 7.06 -2.61 -21.72
N GLN A 274 6.80 -1.63 -20.86
CA GLN A 274 7.41 -1.52 -19.54
C GLN A 274 6.65 -2.28 -18.45
N ASP A 275 5.44 -2.76 -18.75
CA ASP A 275 4.62 -3.44 -17.74
C ASP A 275 5.13 -4.87 -17.49
N PRO A 276 5.11 -5.32 -16.22
CA PRO A 276 5.50 -6.69 -15.88
C PRO A 276 4.64 -7.73 -16.61
N PRO A 277 5.19 -8.88 -17.03
CA PRO A 277 4.46 -9.93 -17.73
C PRO A 277 3.18 -10.38 -17.01
N GLU A 278 3.19 -10.43 -15.69
CA GLU A 278 2.04 -10.80 -14.86
C GLU A 278 0.85 -9.83 -14.93
N ASN A 279 1.09 -8.58 -15.36
CA ASN A 279 0.04 -7.57 -15.53
C ASN A 279 -0.46 -7.49 -16.98
N LEU A 280 0.12 -8.27 -17.90
CA LEU A 280 -0.27 -8.29 -19.30
C LEU A 280 -1.36 -9.31 -19.54
N TRP A 281 -2.48 -8.83 -20.05
CA TRP A 281 -3.61 -9.64 -20.47
C TRP A 281 -3.90 -9.35 -21.93
N VAL A 282 -4.58 -10.25 -22.63
CA VAL A 282 -4.87 -10.08 -24.06
C VAL A 282 -6.37 -10.25 -24.30
N LEU A 283 -6.95 -9.27 -25.00
CA LEU A 283 -8.29 -9.40 -25.54
C LEU A 283 -8.19 -10.15 -26.86
N VAL A 284 -8.86 -11.29 -26.93
CA VAL A 284 -8.90 -12.14 -28.12
C VAL A 284 -10.32 -12.23 -28.67
N GLU A 285 -10.42 -12.36 -29.98
CA GLU A 285 -11.67 -12.63 -30.71
C GLU A 285 -11.58 -14.04 -31.31
N PHE A 286 -12.54 -14.90 -31.00
CA PHE A 286 -12.54 -16.29 -31.48
C PHE A 286 -12.88 -16.36 -32.97
N GLU A 287 -11.97 -16.90 -33.77
CA GLU A 287 -12.20 -17.16 -35.20
C GLU A 287 -12.86 -18.53 -35.43
N LYS A 288 -12.72 -19.44 -34.46
CA LYS A 288 -13.32 -20.78 -34.48
C LYS A 288 -14.07 -21.04 -33.17
N PRO A 289 -15.12 -21.88 -33.18
CA PRO A 289 -15.73 -22.34 -31.95
C PRO A 289 -14.69 -23.10 -31.12
N HIS A 290 -14.67 -22.82 -29.81
CA HIS A 290 -13.71 -23.42 -28.89
C HIS A 290 -14.36 -23.69 -27.53
N GLU A 291 -13.85 -24.70 -26.84
CA GLU A 291 -14.34 -25.10 -25.53
C GLU A 291 -13.16 -25.18 -24.56
N ILE A 292 -13.33 -24.56 -23.39
CA ILE A 292 -12.32 -24.57 -22.32
C ILE A 292 -12.90 -25.26 -21.10
N GLN A 293 -12.20 -26.28 -20.60
CA GLN A 293 -12.52 -26.92 -19.34
C GLN A 293 -12.15 -26.01 -18.19
N VAL A 294 -13.13 -25.51 -17.45
CA VAL A 294 -12.92 -24.59 -16.31
C VAL A 294 -13.14 -25.28 -14.97
N ASP A 295 -13.83 -26.41 -14.93
CA ASP A 295 -14.01 -27.20 -13.71
C ASP A 295 -12.97 -28.32 -13.65
N SER A 296 -12.44 -28.57 -12.45
CA SER A 296 -11.48 -29.65 -12.24
C SER A 296 -12.19 -31.00 -12.18
N ASP A 297 -11.56 -32.02 -12.76
CA ASP A 297 -12.07 -33.42 -12.72
C ASP A 297 -12.10 -34.00 -11.30
N VAL A 298 -11.35 -33.39 -10.38
CA VAL A 298 -11.26 -33.79 -8.97
C VAL A 298 -12.25 -32.97 -8.15
N GLU A 299 -13.26 -33.64 -7.59
CA GLU A 299 -14.17 -33.04 -6.62
C GLU A 299 -13.53 -33.04 -5.22
N GLN A 300 -13.25 -31.85 -4.69
CA GLN A 300 -12.78 -31.67 -3.32
C GLN A 300 -13.59 -30.56 -2.66
N SER A 301 -14.18 -30.88 -1.51
CA SER A 301 -14.80 -29.91 -0.63
C SER A 301 -13.74 -28.97 -0.05
N LEU A 302 -14.06 -27.69 0.17
CA LEU A 302 -13.16 -26.71 0.83
C LEU A 302 -12.52 -27.23 2.12
N LEU A 303 -13.23 -28.09 2.86
CA LEU A 303 -12.76 -28.68 4.11
C LEU A 303 -11.59 -29.67 3.88
N ASP A 304 -11.60 -30.37 2.75
CA ASP A 304 -10.57 -31.37 2.40
C ASP A 304 -9.42 -30.75 1.58
N ALA A 305 -9.71 -29.71 0.79
CA ALA A 305 -8.74 -28.99 -0.04
C ALA A 305 -7.86 -28.01 0.74
N GLY A 306 -8.06 -27.88 2.07
CA GLY A 306 -7.34 -26.92 2.90
C GLY A 306 -7.56 -25.46 2.46
N GLY A 307 -8.78 -25.13 1.99
CA GLY A 307 -9.14 -23.79 1.54
C GLY A 307 -8.68 -23.43 0.11
N ARG A 308 -8.25 -24.40 -0.71
CA ARG A 308 -7.93 -24.14 -2.13
C ARG A 308 -9.20 -24.19 -2.99
N PHE A 309 -9.50 -23.09 -3.67
CA PHE A 309 -10.66 -22.97 -4.56
C PHE A 309 -10.39 -23.48 -5.99
N PHE A 310 -9.12 -23.49 -6.40
CA PHE A 310 -8.68 -23.86 -7.74
C PHE A 310 -7.54 -24.88 -7.69
N ASP A 311 -7.45 -25.72 -8.71
CA ASP A 311 -6.30 -26.61 -8.91
C ASP A 311 -5.08 -25.84 -9.45
N SER A 312 -3.94 -26.53 -9.58
CA SER A 312 -2.69 -25.93 -10.09
C SER A 312 -2.78 -25.41 -11.53
N SER A 313 -3.83 -25.79 -12.27
CA SER A 313 -4.13 -25.31 -13.61
C SER A 313 -5.19 -24.21 -13.63
N GLY A 314 -5.65 -23.74 -12.47
CA GLY A 314 -6.66 -22.69 -12.35
C GLY A 314 -8.10 -23.16 -12.55
N ARG A 315 -8.37 -24.47 -12.54
CA ARG A 315 -9.72 -25.01 -12.68
C ARG A 315 -10.44 -25.09 -11.34
N ALA A 316 -11.75 -24.83 -11.31
CA ALA A 316 -12.54 -24.75 -10.09
C ALA A 316 -12.65 -26.13 -9.39
N LEU A 317 -12.23 -26.19 -8.12
CA LEU A 317 -12.40 -27.36 -7.26
C LEU A 317 -13.74 -27.30 -6.51
N GLU A 318 -14.08 -26.13 -5.98
CA GLU A 318 -15.24 -25.93 -5.10
C GLU A 318 -16.58 -25.96 -5.86
N LEU A 319 -17.54 -26.72 -5.36
CA LEU A 319 -18.82 -27.00 -6.03
C LEU A 319 -19.61 -25.72 -6.39
N ARG A 320 -19.52 -24.67 -5.58
CA ARG A 320 -20.23 -23.40 -5.81
C ARG A 320 -19.65 -22.56 -6.96
N LEU A 321 -18.37 -22.78 -7.28
CA LEU A 321 -17.66 -22.05 -8.33
C LEU A 321 -17.69 -22.81 -9.67
N ARG A 322 -18.15 -24.06 -9.64
CA ARG A 322 -18.28 -24.91 -10.82
C ARG A 322 -19.42 -24.45 -11.71
N ARG A 323 -19.24 -24.65 -13.01
CA ARG A 323 -20.23 -24.30 -14.03
C ARG A 323 -21.38 -25.31 -14.12
N GLY A 324 -21.19 -26.55 -13.66
CA GLY A 324 -22.22 -27.61 -13.66
C GLY A 324 -21.80 -28.88 -14.42
N GLU A 325 -22.77 -29.61 -14.99
CA GLU A 325 -22.62 -31.01 -15.49
C GLU A 325 -21.44 -31.23 -16.46
N ASP A 326 -21.16 -30.29 -17.36
CA ASP A 326 -20.08 -30.46 -18.35
C ASP A 326 -18.79 -29.71 -18.00
N GLY A 327 -18.82 -28.80 -17.02
CA GLY A 327 -17.64 -28.05 -16.56
C GLY A 327 -16.89 -27.23 -17.62
N THR A 328 -17.49 -27.03 -18.80
CA THR A 328 -16.89 -26.34 -19.95
C THR A 328 -17.52 -24.98 -20.22
N VAL A 329 -16.69 -24.05 -20.69
CA VAL A 329 -17.11 -22.80 -21.31
C VAL A 329 -17.01 -22.94 -22.82
N THR A 330 -18.13 -22.77 -23.52
CA THR A 330 -18.19 -22.79 -24.97
C THR A 330 -18.17 -21.37 -25.53
N PHE A 331 -17.31 -21.14 -26.52
CA PHE A 331 -17.15 -19.87 -27.22
C PHE A 331 -17.55 -20.05 -28.68
N ARG A 332 -18.34 -19.12 -29.20
CA ARG A 332 -18.74 -19.08 -30.62
C ARG A 332 -17.74 -18.23 -31.41
N GLN A 333 -17.73 -18.44 -32.72
CA GLN A 333 -17.00 -17.57 -33.62
C GLN A 333 -17.54 -16.14 -33.53
N GLY A 334 -16.65 -15.18 -33.36
CA GLY A 334 -16.94 -13.75 -33.15
C GLY A 334 -17.10 -13.35 -31.69
N ASP A 335 -17.07 -14.30 -30.74
CA ASP A 335 -17.06 -13.96 -29.32
C ASP A 335 -15.71 -13.37 -28.93
N SER A 336 -15.71 -12.38 -28.02
CA SER A 336 -14.49 -11.74 -27.51
C SER A 336 -14.36 -11.92 -26.00
N THR A 337 -13.16 -12.24 -25.52
CA THR A 337 -12.89 -12.37 -24.08
C THR A 337 -11.43 -12.05 -23.76
N ILE A 338 -11.14 -11.86 -22.47
CA ILE A 338 -9.82 -11.44 -21.99
C ILE A 338 -9.15 -12.61 -21.27
N PHE A 339 -7.96 -13.00 -21.70
CA PHE A 339 -7.13 -14.04 -21.08
C PHE A 339 -5.82 -13.45 -20.55
N ASP A 340 -5.14 -14.19 -19.67
CA ASP A 340 -3.74 -13.93 -19.40
C ASP A 340 -2.93 -14.06 -20.69
N LYS A 341 -1.79 -13.35 -20.75
CA LYS A 341 -0.98 -13.30 -21.98
C LYS A 341 -0.55 -14.69 -22.47
N GLU A 342 -0.18 -15.59 -21.57
CA GLU A 342 0.29 -16.93 -21.95
C GLU A 342 -0.82 -17.75 -22.62
N THR A 343 -2.01 -17.80 -22.01
CA THR A 343 -3.15 -18.52 -22.57
C THR A 343 -3.62 -17.91 -23.89
N GLY A 344 -3.70 -16.58 -23.98
CA GLY A 344 -4.15 -15.94 -25.21
C GLY A 344 -3.16 -16.07 -26.36
N ASP A 345 -1.85 -15.98 -26.10
CA ASP A 345 -0.82 -16.21 -27.12
C ASP A 345 -0.90 -17.64 -27.70
N ARG A 346 -1.21 -18.64 -26.85
CA ARG A 346 -1.45 -20.02 -27.31
C ARG A 346 -2.68 -20.13 -28.22
N LEU A 347 -3.80 -19.50 -27.85
CA LEU A 347 -5.02 -19.50 -28.67
C LEU A 347 -4.79 -18.85 -30.04
N VAL A 348 -3.93 -17.83 -30.08
CA VAL A 348 -3.53 -17.16 -31.32
C VAL A 348 -2.57 -18.03 -32.15
N SER A 349 -1.58 -18.66 -31.52
CA SER A 349 -0.65 -19.56 -32.23
C SER A 349 -1.35 -20.78 -32.84
N ASP A 350 -2.41 -21.27 -32.17
CA ASP A 350 -3.20 -22.42 -32.63
C ASP A 350 -4.21 -22.03 -33.72
N GLY A 351 -4.30 -20.74 -34.07
CA GLY A 351 -5.24 -20.21 -35.05
C GLY A 351 -6.70 -20.43 -34.63
N ILE A 352 -6.98 -20.37 -33.34
CA ILE A 352 -8.32 -20.47 -32.74
C ILE A 352 -8.91 -19.08 -32.55
N ALA A 353 -8.08 -18.12 -32.14
CA ALA A 353 -8.47 -16.74 -31.90
C ALA A 353 -7.47 -15.75 -32.52
N ARG A 354 -7.91 -14.51 -32.70
CA ARG A 354 -7.08 -13.38 -33.13
C ARG A 354 -6.92 -12.40 -31.98
N GLN A 355 -5.70 -11.94 -31.75
CA GLN A 355 -5.43 -10.89 -30.76
C GLN A 355 -5.97 -9.54 -31.26
N ILE A 356 -6.80 -8.89 -30.44
CA ILE A 356 -7.28 -7.53 -30.68
C ILE A 356 -6.32 -6.52 -30.06
N GLN A 357 -6.06 -6.66 -28.76
CA GLN A 357 -5.27 -5.71 -27.97
C GLN A 357 -4.65 -6.35 -26.73
N VAL A 358 -3.54 -5.78 -26.26
CA VAL A 358 -2.92 -6.14 -24.98
C VAL A 358 -3.39 -5.16 -23.92
N LEU A 359 -3.94 -5.67 -22.84
CA LEU A 359 -4.55 -4.94 -21.75
C LEU A 359 -3.68 -4.99 -20.48
N TYR A 360 -3.66 -3.90 -19.74
CA TYR A 360 -3.06 -3.84 -18.42
C TYR A 360 -4.08 -4.23 -17.34
N ARG A 361 -3.74 -5.21 -16.52
CA ARG A 361 -4.46 -5.52 -15.28
C ARG A 361 -3.49 -5.54 -14.11
N ARG A 362 -3.81 -4.75 -13.08
CA ARG A 362 -3.02 -4.68 -11.85
C ARG A 362 -3.03 -6.04 -11.14
N HIS A 363 -1.97 -6.39 -10.44
CA HIS A 363 -2.01 -7.49 -9.50
C HIS A 363 -2.87 -7.13 -8.26
N LEU A 364 -3.76 -8.04 -7.84
CA LEU A 364 -4.56 -7.89 -6.63
C LEU A 364 -3.71 -8.18 -5.39
N HIS A 365 -3.86 -7.39 -4.34
CA HIS A 365 -3.11 -7.57 -3.11
C HIS A 365 -3.95 -8.30 -2.06
N ASP A 366 -3.38 -9.38 -1.49
CA ASP A 366 -3.81 -9.86 -0.18
C ASP A 366 -3.26 -8.91 0.87
N PHE A 367 -4.10 -7.98 1.34
CA PHE A 367 -3.67 -6.98 2.31
C PHE A 367 -3.23 -7.58 3.64
N ALA A 368 -3.77 -8.74 4.05
CA ALA A 368 -3.46 -9.34 5.34
C ALA A 368 -2.03 -9.90 5.32
N PHE A 369 -1.70 -10.61 4.24
CA PHE A 369 -0.34 -11.04 3.98
C PHE A 369 0.60 -9.84 3.77
N PHE A 370 0.20 -8.89 2.92
CA PHE A 370 1.02 -7.74 2.55
C PHE A 370 1.42 -6.88 3.74
N PHE A 371 0.50 -6.56 4.65
CA PHE A 371 0.82 -5.76 5.84
C PHE A 371 1.78 -6.48 6.79
N ARG A 372 1.62 -7.80 6.97
CA ARG A 372 2.55 -8.60 7.80
C ARG A 372 3.94 -8.68 7.17
N ASP A 373 4.02 -8.94 5.87
CA ASP A 373 5.29 -8.98 5.14
C ASP A 373 5.99 -7.61 5.18
N ALA A 374 5.26 -6.53 4.90
CA ALA A 374 5.78 -5.16 5.01
C ALA A 374 6.30 -4.85 6.42
N TYR A 375 5.60 -5.29 7.46
CA TYR A 375 6.05 -5.15 8.84
C TYR A 375 7.38 -5.86 9.10
N HIS A 376 7.49 -7.14 8.71
CA HIS A 376 8.72 -7.91 8.89
C HIS A 376 9.90 -7.34 8.10
N ARG A 377 9.65 -6.84 6.89
CA ARG A 377 10.67 -6.14 6.09
C ARG A 377 11.13 -4.86 6.77
N HIS A 378 10.22 -4.06 7.31
CA HIS A 378 10.57 -2.85 8.05
C HIS A 378 11.43 -3.16 9.28
N GLN A 379 11.06 -4.17 10.08
CA GLN A 379 11.88 -4.60 11.22
C GLN A 379 13.28 -5.07 10.81
N THR A 380 13.38 -5.79 9.69
CA THR A 380 14.67 -6.24 9.16
C THR A 380 15.54 -5.05 8.77
N LEU A 381 14.96 -4.06 8.07
CA LEU A 381 15.65 -2.82 7.70
C LEU A 381 16.09 -2.02 8.93
N ASP A 382 15.26 -1.90 9.96
CA ASP A 382 15.63 -1.21 11.20
C ASP A 382 16.84 -1.87 11.89
N LEU A 383 16.88 -3.21 11.92
CA LEU A 383 18.03 -3.97 12.44
C LEU A 383 19.28 -3.76 11.59
N GLU A 384 19.15 -3.72 10.27
CA GLU A 384 20.26 -3.43 9.35
C GLU A 384 20.79 -2.01 9.52
N VAL A 385 19.91 -1.02 9.65
CA VAL A 385 20.28 0.38 9.93
C VAL A 385 21.03 0.48 11.25
N MET A 386 20.54 -0.16 12.33
CA MET A 386 21.24 -0.18 13.61
C MET A 386 22.63 -0.83 13.52
N ARG A 387 22.77 -1.92 12.75
CA ARG A 387 24.07 -2.55 12.50
C ARG A 387 25.00 -1.61 11.72
N ALA A 388 24.53 -1.03 10.63
CA ALA A 388 25.31 -0.11 9.81
C ALA A 388 25.77 1.12 10.60
N GLN A 389 24.91 1.67 11.47
CA GLN A 389 25.27 2.79 12.35
C GLN A 389 26.36 2.41 13.35
N ARG A 390 26.29 1.21 13.94
CA ARG A 390 27.34 0.70 14.84
C ARG A 390 28.66 0.54 14.09
N ASP A 391 28.63 -0.06 12.91
CA ASP A 391 29.84 -0.29 12.10
C ASP A 391 30.47 1.04 11.67
N ALA A 392 29.64 2.02 11.28
CA ALA A 392 30.10 3.38 10.96
C ALA A 392 30.77 4.06 12.17
N ALA A 393 30.21 3.91 13.37
CA ALA A 393 30.81 4.44 14.59
C ALA A 393 32.17 3.80 14.90
N ILE A 394 32.28 2.47 14.77
CA ILE A 394 33.55 1.75 14.94
C ILE A 394 34.59 2.19 13.92
N MET A 395 34.22 2.30 12.64
CA MET A 395 35.14 2.74 11.59
C MET A 395 35.61 4.18 11.80
N THR A 396 34.73 5.05 12.33
CA THR A 396 35.09 6.43 12.67
C THR A 396 36.10 6.48 13.83
N ASP A 397 35.91 5.67 14.87
CA ASP A 397 36.87 5.56 15.98
C ASP A 397 38.23 4.99 15.51
N LEU A 398 38.22 3.92 14.72
CA LEU A 398 39.43 3.33 14.16
C LEU A 398 40.19 4.30 13.27
N LYS A 399 39.48 5.10 12.46
CA LYS A 399 40.07 6.15 11.65
C LYS A 399 40.75 7.21 12.52
N SER A 400 40.08 7.69 13.58
CA SER A 400 40.65 8.66 14.51
C SER A 400 41.94 8.14 15.15
N ARG A 401 41.94 6.89 15.63
CA ARG A 401 43.14 6.25 16.21
C ARG A 401 44.27 6.09 15.18
N ALA A 402 43.95 5.75 13.94
CA ALA A 402 44.93 5.66 12.87
C ALA A 402 45.56 7.02 12.55
N GLU A 403 44.75 8.09 12.52
CA GLU A 403 45.22 9.47 12.34
C GLU A 403 46.15 9.90 13.50
N GLU A 404 45.80 9.58 14.75
CA GLU A 404 46.67 9.80 15.92
C GLU A 404 48.01 9.05 15.80
N GLN A 405 47.98 7.78 15.39
CA GLN A 405 49.20 7.00 15.17
C GLN A 405 50.04 7.58 14.04
N MET A 406 49.43 8.01 12.94
CA MET A 406 50.14 8.66 11.83
C MET A 406 50.83 9.94 12.30
N ALA A 407 50.15 10.76 13.10
CA ALA A 407 50.74 11.98 13.67
C ALA A 407 51.94 11.66 14.57
N LEU A 408 51.80 10.68 15.47
CA LEU A 408 52.89 10.25 16.36
C LEU A 408 54.10 9.73 15.57
N ARG A 409 53.88 8.88 14.55
CA ARG A 409 54.96 8.37 13.69
C ARG A 409 55.63 9.47 12.88
N GLN A 410 54.86 10.46 12.43
CA GLN A 410 55.42 11.61 11.71
C GLN A 410 56.31 12.46 12.63
N GLN A 411 55.93 12.61 13.91
CA GLN A 411 56.74 13.29 14.90
C GLN A 411 58.02 12.49 15.23
N GLU A 412 57.91 11.20 15.55
CA GLU A 412 59.07 10.33 15.80
C GLU A 412 60.08 10.38 14.64
N ARG A 413 59.58 10.35 13.41
CA ARG A 413 60.42 10.49 12.22
C ARG A 413 61.17 11.83 12.19
N SER A 414 60.49 12.93 12.47
CA SER A 414 61.11 14.26 12.52
C SER A 414 62.20 14.34 13.60
N ASP A 415 61.95 13.76 14.78
CA ASP A 415 62.90 13.74 15.88
C ASP A 415 64.14 12.88 15.52
N LEU A 416 63.92 11.71 14.92
CA LEU A 416 65.02 10.85 14.44
C LEU A 416 65.83 11.49 13.31
N GLU A 417 65.19 12.24 12.40
CA GLU A 417 65.88 13.01 11.37
C GLU A 417 66.77 14.12 12.00
N HIS A 418 66.30 14.76 13.07
CA HIS A 418 67.08 15.73 13.84
C HIS A 418 68.28 15.08 14.55
N ASP A 419 68.05 13.97 15.26
CA ASP A 419 69.09 13.22 15.97
C ASP A 419 70.16 12.69 15.01
N LEU A 420 69.75 12.16 13.86
CA LEU A 420 70.68 11.71 12.83
C LEU A 420 71.59 12.86 12.36
N ALA A 421 71.04 14.05 12.13
CA ALA A 421 71.82 15.23 11.77
C ALA A 421 72.75 15.69 12.93
N GLY A 422 72.35 15.47 14.18
CA GLY A 422 73.21 15.64 15.36
C GLY A 422 74.40 14.68 15.35
N PHE A 423 74.14 13.38 15.26
CA PHE A 423 75.18 12.35 15.24
C PHE A 423 76.14 12.50 14.06
N GLN A 424 75.65 12.91 12.88
CA GLN A 424 76.52 13.20 11.74
C GLN A 424 77.47 14.36 12.02
N ARG A 425 77.01 15.41 12.73
CA ARG A 425 77.89 16.52 13.15
C ARG A 425 78.94 16.05 14.16
N GLU A 426 78.53 15.31 15.19
CA GLU A 426 79.46 14.78 16.20
C GLU A 426 80.50 13.84 15.58
N LEU A 427 80.07 12.95 14.67
CA LEU A 427 80.97 12.06 13.94
C LEU A 427 82.02 12.87 13.16
N ASN A 428 81.61 13.93 12.46
CA ASN A 428 82.52 14.80 11.73
C ASN A 428 83.51 15.52 12.66
N GLU A 429 83.05 16.01 13.81
CA GLU A 429 83.90 16.67 14.82
C GLU A 429 84.92 15.70 15.43
N VAL A 430 84.49 14.49 15.82
CA VAL A 430 85.38 13.45 16.36
C VAL A 430 86.39 13.00 15.31
N THR A 431 85.97 12.85 14.05
CA THR A 431 86.87 12.49 12.94
C THR A 431 87.92 13.57 12.73
N ALA A 432 87.52 14.84 12.69
CA ALA A 432 88.43 15.97 12.57
C ALA A 432 89.40 16.06 13.76
N TYR A 433 88.91 15.84 14.99
CA TYR A 433 89.75 15.80 16.18
C TYR A 433 90.76 14.65 16.14
N HIS A 434 90.33 13.46 15.70
CA HIS A 434 91.21 12.30 15.54
C HIS A 434 92.33 12.58 14.52
N GLU A 435 92.00 13.16 13.38
CA GLU A 435 92.98 13.57 12.36
C GLU A 435 93.97 14.62 12.89
N ALA A 436 93.48 15.60 13.65
CA ALA A 436 94.33 16.60 14.29
C ALA A 436 95.28 15.96 15.32
N LEU A 437 94.79 14.99 16.11
CA LEU A 437 95.59 14.25 17.09
C LEU A 437 96.66 13.40 16.40
N GLN A 438 96.30 12.70 15.32
CA GLN A 438 97.27 11.95 14.51
C GLN A 438 98.35 12.87 13.93
N THR A 439 97.96 14.05 13.46
CA THR A 439 98.90 15.05 12.93
C THR A 439 99.87 15.53 14.01
N ARG A 440 99.36 15.88 15.20
CA ARG A 440 100.19 16.25 16.36
C ARG A 440 101.11 15.11 16.80
N TRP A 441 100.62 13.87 16.80
CA TRP A 441 101.41 12.70 17.12
C TRP A 441 102.59 12.53 16.15
N ARG A 442 102.34 12.65 14.83
CA ARG A 442 103.38 12.60 13.80
C ARG A 442 104.41 13.72 13.98
N GLN A 443 103.95 14.96 14.19
CA GLN A 443 104.83 16.12 14.43
C GLN A 443 105.70 15.92 15.68
N THR A 444 105.11 15.44 16.78
CA THR A 444 105.83 15.20 18.04
C THR A 444 106.85 14.08 17.89
N THR A 445 106.50 13.00 17.19
CA THR A 445 107.41 11.89 16.91
C THR A 445 108.58 12.33 16.03
N GLN A 446 108.30 13.14 15.00
CA GLN A 446 109.33 13.73 14.14
C GLN A 446 110.26 14.64 14.96
N ARG A 447 109.70 15.51 15.80
CA ARG A 447 110.48 16.39 16.67
C ARG A 447 111.33 15.63 17.67
N LEU A 448 110.81 14.54 18.24
CA LEU A 448 111.55 13.66 19.13
C LEU A 448 112.73 13.00 18.39
N SER A 449 112.52 12.56 17.15
CA SER A 449 113.57 12.00 16.30
C SER A 449 114.67 13.03 15.99
N GLU A 450 114.29 14.27 15.66
CA GLU A 450 115.23 15.38 15.46
C GLU A 450 116.06 15.67 16.72
N LEU A 451 115.41 15.79 17.88
CA LEU A 451 116.07 16.03 19.16
C LEU A 451 117.00 14.87 19.56
N PHE A 452 116.60 13.62 19.33
CA PHE A 452 117.44 12.46 19.58
C PHE A 452 118.71 12.47 18.72
N ARG A 453 118.59 12.80 17.42
CA ARG A 453 119.74 12.95 16.53
C ARG A 453 120.66 14.09 16.96
N ALA A 454 120.09 15.24 17.32
CA ALA A 454 120.85 16.40 17.80
C ALA A 454 121.60 16.10 19.11
N ASN A 455 120.95 15.43 20.06
CA ASN A 455 121.59 15.01 21.32
C ASN A 455 122.75 14.04 21.07
N ASN A 456 122.58 13.07 20.15
CA ASN A 456 123.68 12.16 19.80
C ASN A 456 124.83 12.90 19.14
N GLN A 457 124.56 13.85 18.23
CA GLN A 457 125.60 14.70 17.63
C GLN A 457 126.36 15.51 18.69
N MET A 458 125.65 16.15 19.61
CA MET A 458 126.28 16.87 20.73
C MET A 458 127.11 15.95 21.62
N MET A 459 126.66 14.71 21.83
CA MET A 459 127.40 13.71 22.60
C MET A 459 128.69 13.28 21.87
N ASP A 460 128.63 13.09 20.57
CA ASP A 460 129.80 12.82 19.72
C ASP A 460 130.78 14.01 19.73
N GLU A 461 130.27 15.25 19.65
CA GLU A 461 131.07 16.48 19.76
C GLU A 461 131.73 16.62 21.13
N MET A 462 131.00 16.37 22.22
CA MET A 462 131.55 16.34 23.58
C MET A 462 132.66 15.29 23.71
N THR A 463 132.44 14.09 23.16
CA THR A 463 133.42 13.00 23.19
C THR A 463 134.67 13.37 22.40
N ARG A 464 134.49 14.03 21.24
CA ARG A 464 135.59 14.54 20.42
C ARG A 464 136.37 15.65 21.13
N LEU A 465 135.69 16.61 21.75
CA LEU A 465 136.32 17.67 22.55
C LEU A 465 137.08 17.10 23.75
N GLN A 466 136.53 16.08 24.43
CA GLN A 466 137.24 15.38 25.50
C GLN A 466 138.51 14.70 24.98
N PHE A 467 138.44 14.06 23.81
CA PHE A 467 139.60 13.43 23.19
C PHE A 467 140.66 14.45 22.74
N GLU A 468 140.24 15.59 22.20
CA GLU A 468 141.12 16.70 21.83
C GLU A 468 141.77 17.35 23.06
N MET A 469 141.03 17.57 24.14
CA MET A 469 141.59 18.03 25.42
C MET A 469 142.58 17.02 26.00
N ALA A 470 142.27 15.72 25.97
CA ALA A 470 143.19 14.67 26.40
C ALA A 470 144.48 14.66 25.56
N ARG A 471 144.38 14.87 24.24
CA ARG A 471 145.54 15.06 23.36
C ARG A 471 146.34 16.30 23.71
N GLN A 472 145.70 17.44 23.96
CA GLN A 472 146.41 18.68 24.34
C GLN A 472 147.11 18.52 25.69
N ILE A 473 146.50 17.83 26.65
CA ILE A 473 147.14 17.48 27.93
C ILE A 473 148.36 16.59 27.67
N ASN A 474 148.24 15.53 26.86
CA ASN A 474 149.37 14.66 26.51
C ASN A 474 150.47 15.39 25.74
N GLN A 475 150.14 16.33 24.84
CA GLN A 475 151.11 17.17 24.14
C GLN A 475 151.82 18.12 25.10
N ARG A 476 151.13 18.71 26.08
CA ARG A 476 151.75 19.52 27.14
C ARG A 476 152.67 18.69 28.03
N ILE A 477 152.30 17.44 28.31
CA ILE A 477 153.16 16.50 29.06
C ILE A 477 154.42 16.16 28.23
N GLN A 478 154.30 15.93 26.92
CA GLN A 478 155.47 15.68 26.05
C GLN A 478 156.34 16.92 25.85
N GLN A 479 155.76 18.12 25.79
CA GLN A 479 156.54 19.37 25.73
C GLN A 479 157.25 19.67 27.06
N ALA A 480 156.71 19.24 28.19
CA ALA A 480 157.39 19.28 29.48
C ALA A 480 158.55 18.26 29.55
N SER A 481 158.40 17.05 28.99
CA SER A 481 159.47 16.04 29.00
C SER A 481 160.64 16.34 28.05
N VAL A 482 160.41 17.13 26.98
CA VAL A 482 161.47 17.53 26.03
C VAL A 482 162.26 18.77 26.52
N ALA A 483 161.72 19.52 27.48
CA ALA A 483 162.41 20.67 28.09
C ALA A 483 163.38 20.29 29.22
N GLU A 484 163.36 19.04 29.71
CA GLU A 484 164.23 18.56 30.79
C GLU A 484 165.58 17.97 30.30
N ASP A 485 165.74 17.67 29.01
CA ASP A 485 166.89 16.91 28.46
C ASP A 485 167.96 17.75 27.73
N ALA A 486 167.89 19.09 27.72
CA ALA A 486 168.77 19.95 26.90
C ALA A 486 169.53 21.08 27.63
N SER A 487 169.71 21.03 28.95
CA SER A 487 170.63 21.95 29.64
C SER A 487 171.34 21.35 30.86
N GLY A 488 172.35 20.52 30.59
CA GLY A 488 173.53 20.26 31.43
C GLY A 488 174.60 19.66 30.51
N GLN A 489 175.87 20.03 30.48
CA GLN A 489 176.79 20.81 31.31
C GLN A 489 178.05 21.03 30.43
N PRO A 490 179.15 21.71 30.85
CA PRO A 490 179.58 22.05 32.21
C PRO A 490 179.71 23.55 32.53
#